data_AF-M2RSX4-F1
#
_entry.id   AF-M2RSX4-F1
#
_cell.length_a   1.000
_cell.length_b   1.000
_cell.length_c   1.000
_cell.angle_alpha   90.00
_cell.angle_beta   90.00
_cell.angle_gamma   90.00
#
_symmetry.space_group_name_H-M   'P 1'
#
loop_
_entity.id
_entity.type
_entity.pdbx_description
1 polymer ?
#
loop_
_entity_poly.entity_id
_entity_poly.type
_entity_poly.pdbx_seq_one_letter_code
_entity_poly.pdbx_strand_id
1 'polypeptide(L)'
;MTSIKGHNAPVTCVNWSLTNNFLFCSGDEKGIFRIWDFRTMKTIKAFQAPNKSSITSSQFNDDICFVSSGNEINQLDLRVDGLFIKNVLFKDEAKDEINKIKIDTTNNRYGYCDDSGNISVFEFNSNKRIVDLVGTHESVCDLSSEFINEIKENNTHVHLCSDFVFDKKEMTLYSTGLDMTVVKSKLWNPSPKTKYVMNKCSFPKTGTNTLVNPPMAHSIDMNMKGDRLMVACGNGMIYWLTTGALKITQSFEISMGMLQQASYFNHDRLYLIATPNQLQCRSSCAYETVFARNFIGINDFSANQTTKHILVADHSCDIHLLESVEEKEDDE
;
A
#
# COMPACT_ATOMS: atom_id res chain seq x y z
N MET A 1 -0.97 -16.95 16.29
CA MET A 1 0.06 -16.15 15.60
C MET A 1 1.32 -16.99 15.50
N THR A 2 1.83 -17.18 14.29
CA THR A 2 3.04 -17.96 14.01
C THR A 2 4.08 -17.03 13.38
N SER A 3 5.31 -17.02 13.88
CA SER A 3 6.40 -16.23 13.29
C SER A 3 7.15 -17.04 12.24
N ILE A 4 7.36 -16.43 11.07
CA ILE A 4 8.12 -16.97 9.94
C ILE A 4 9.45 -16.19 9.90
N LYS A 5 10.54 -16.93 10.10
CA LYS A 5 11.89 -16.38 10.21
C LYS A 5 12.66 -16.50 8.90
N GLY A 6 13.49 -15.50 8.60
CA GLY A 6 14.48 -15.60 7.54
C GLY A 6 15.07 -14.28 7.06
N HIS A 7 14.46 -13.15 7.39
CA HIS A 7 15.10 -11.84 7.26
C HIS A 7 16.00 -11.55 8.46
N ASN A 8 17.06 -10.77 8.21
CA ASN A 8 18.01 -10.32 9.24
C ASN A 8 17.93 -8.80 9.45
N ALA A 9 16.89 -8.17 8.90
CA ALA A 9 16.57 -6.77 9.00
C ALA A 9 15.04 -6.62 9.07
N PRO A 10 14.52 -5.49 9.58
CA PRO A 10 13.09 -5.23 9.62
C PRO A 10 12.41 -5.50 8.28
N VAL A 11 11.28 -6.21 8.34
CA VAL A 11 10.49 -6.51 7.14
C VAL A 11 9.62 -5.29 6.85
N THR A 12 9.74 -4.74 5.66
CA THR A 12 9.17 -3.44 5.28
C THR A 12 7.93 -3.59 4.42
N CYS A 13 7.79 -4.69 3.68
CA CYS A 13 6.58 -5.00 2.94
C CYS A 13 6.31 -6.51 2.91
N VAL A 14 5.04 -6.89 2.80
CA VAL A 14 4.60 -8.28 2.64
C VAL A 14 3.35 -8.34 1.79
N ASN A 15 3.27 -9.27 0.84
CA ASN A 15 2.09 -9.44 0.00
C ASN A 15 1.76 -10.91 -0.29
N TRP A 16 0.47 -11.23 -0.31
CA TRP A 16 -0.04 -12.49 -0.86
C TRP A 16 -0.15 -12.45 -2.36
N SER A 17 -0.12 -13.65 -2.97
CA SER A 17 -0.33 -13.75 -4.41
C SER A 17 -1.75 -13.40 -4.75
N LEU A 18 -1.92 -12.67 -5.84
CA LEU A 18 -3.25 -12.45 -6.38
C LEU A 18 -3.80 -13.69 -7.07
N THR A 19 -2.94 -14.65 -7.44
CA THR A 19 -3.34 -15.81 -8.26
C THR A 19 -2.99 -17.15 -7.63
N ASN A 20 -1.90 -17.23 -6.85
CA ASN A 20 -1.47 -18.46 -6.19
C ASN A 20 -1.55 -18.36 -4.66
N ASN A 21 -2.59 -18.94 -4.07
CA ASN A 21 -2.83 -18.94 -2.62
C ASN A 21 -1.71 -19.60 -1.78
N PHE A 22 -0.73 -20.26 -2.41
CA PHE A 22 0.41 -20.87 -1.73
C PHE A 22 1.68 -20.03 -1.78
N LEU A 23 1.64 -18.85 -2.37
CA LEU A 23 2.80 -17.96 -2.47
C LEU A 23 2.55 -16.64 -1.77
N PHE A 24 3.57 -16.20 -1.05
CA PHE A 24 3.66 -14.83 -0.54
C PHE A 24 5.07 -14.28 -0.75
N CYS A 25 5.21 -12.97 -0.70
CA CYS A 25 6.50 -12.29 -0.81
C CYS A 25 6.73 -11.33 0.34
N SER A 26 8.00 -11.01 0.58
CA SER A 26 8.41 -10.01 1.57
C SER A 26 9.69 -9.30 1.16
N GLY A 27 9.85 -8.07 1.60
CA GLY A 27 11.05 -7.26 1.45
C GLY A 27 11.54 -6.71 2.79
N ASP A 28 12.83 -6.41 2.90
CA ASP A 28 13.43 -5.82 4.11
C ASP A 28 14.19 -4.52 3.86
N GLU A 29 14.56 -3.86 4.97
CA GLU A 29 15.32 -2.60 4.98
C GLU A 29 16.71 -2.66 4.33
N LYS A 30 17.26 -3.87 4.05
CA LYS A 30 18.58 -4.05 3.43
C LYS A 30 18.49 -4.50 1.98
N GLY A 31 17.31 -4.38 1.38
CA GLY A 31 17.10 -4.67 -0.04
C GLY A 31 17.00 -6.15 -0.34
N ILE A 32 16.81 -7.01 0.66
CA ILE A 32 16.55 -8.43 0.43
C ILE A 32 15.06 -8.63 0.22
N PHE A 33 14.74 -9.23 -0.91
CA PHE A 33 13.40 -9.64 -1.27
C PHE A 33 13.32 -11.17 -1.33
N ARG A 34 12.22 -11.74 -0.83
CA ARG A 34 12.00 -13.19 -0.77
C ARG A 34 10.62 -13.56 -1.26
N ILE A 35 10.54 -14.69 -1.95
CA ILE A 35 9.31 -15.41 -2.25
C ILE A 35 9.27 -16.68 -1.40
N TRP A 36 8.11 -16.97 -0.83
CA TRP A 36 7.90 -18.04 0.13
C TRP A 36 6.82 -18.99 -0.36
N ASP A 37 7.02 -20.29 -0.15
CA ASP A 37 5.95 -21.28 -0.27
C ASP A 37 5.25 -21.41 1.09
N PHE A 38 4.01 -20.95 1.15
CA PHE A 38 3.16 -20.97 2.33
C PHE A 38 2.96 -22.37 2.94
N ARG A 39 2.95 -23.42 2.12
CA ARG A 39 2.73 -24.79 2.61
C ARG A 39 3.93 -25.32 3.39
N THR A 40 5.13 -24.85 3.02
CA THR A 40 6.38 -25.31 3.62
C THR A 40 7.03 -24.27 4.53
N MET A 41 6.56 -23.02 4.47
CA MET A 41 7.15 -21.84 5.10
C MET A 41 8.63 -21.63 4.74
N LYS A 42 9.02 -22.06 3.54
CA LYS A 42 10.40 -21.94 3.05
C LYS A 42 10.49 -20.91 1.94
N THR A 43 11.62 -20.20 1.92
CA THR A 43 11.99 -19.35 0.80
C THR A 43 12.27 -20.19 -0.44
N ILE A 44 11.62 -19.87 -1.55
CA ILE A 44 11.80 -20.52 -2.86
C ILE A 44 12.54 -19.65 -3.86
N LYS A 45 12.49 -18.32 -3.70
CA LYS A 45 13.29 -17.36 -4.46
C LYS A 45 13.77 -16.23 -3.55
N ALA A 46 14.93 -15.68 -3.87
CA ALA A 46 15.48 -14.51 -3.23
C ALA A 46 16.09 -13.57 -4.28
N PHE A 47 16.03 -12.28 -3.99
CA PHE A 47 16.58 -11.21 -4.81
C PHE A 47 17.24 -10.17 -3.89
N GLN A 48 18.35 -9.61 -4.32
CA GLN A 48 18.99 -8.47 -3.67
C GLN A 48 18.85 -7.27 -4.60
N ALA A 49 18.18 -6.22 -4.14
CA ALA A 49 18.09 -4.96 -4.87
C ALA A 49 19.50 -4.45 -5.19
N PRO A 50 19.80 -4.03 -6.44
CA PRO A 50 21.14 -3.60 -6.85
C PRO A 50 21.70 -2.45 -6.01
N ASN A 51 20.85 -1.48 -5.66
CA ASN A 51 21.18 -0.34 -4.82
C ASN A 51 21.23 -0.65 -3.32
N LYS A 52 20.76 -1.84 -2.90
CA LYS A 52 20.70 -2.30 -1.51
C LYS A 52 19.94 -1.37 -0.56
N SER A 53 19.06 -0.52 -1.09
CA SER A 53 18.14 0.27 -0.27
C SER A 53 16.99 -0.59 0.25
N SER A 54 16.19 -0.03 1.15
CA SER A 54 14.99 -0.67 1.66
C SER A 54 14.06 -1.13 0.53
N ILE A 55 13.41 -2.29 0.68
CA ILE A 55 12.34 -2.69 -0.22
C ILE A 55 11.03 -2.04 0.25
N THR A 56 10.64 -0.93 -0.36
CA THR A 56 9.47 -0.16 0.09
C THR A 56 8.14 -0.80 -0.28
N SER A 57 8.08 -1.51 -1.41
CA SER A 57 6.86 -2.15 -1.89
C SER A 57 7.18 -3.34 -2.77
N SER A 58 6.26 -4.30 -2.77
CA SER A 58 6.31 -5.44 -3.68
C SER A 58 4.91 -5.85 -4.10
N GLN A 59 4.75 -6.30 -5.34
CA GLN A 59 3.52 -6.87 -5.87
C GLN A 59 3.86 -7.97 -6.85
N PHE A 60 3.01 -8.97 -6.98
CA PHE A 60 3.27 -10.07 -7.90
C PHE A 60 2.00 -10.50 -8.60
N ASN A 61 2.19 -10.83 -9.86
CA ASN A 61 1.16 -11.28 -10.78
C ASN A 61 1.70 -12.53 -11.45
N ASP A 62 1.16 -13.68 -11.05
CA ASP A 62 1.62 -14.99 -11.50
C ASP A 62 3.15 -15.18 -11.30
N ASP A 63 3.86 -15.36 -12.42
CA ASP A 63 5.29 -15.64 -12.49
C ASP A 63 6.16 -14.38 -12.47
N ILE A 64 5.55 -13.19 -12.36
CA ILE A 64 6.26 -11.91 -12.35
C ILE A 64 6.09 -11.24 -11.00
N CYS A 65 7.18 -10.70 -10.46
CA CYS A 65 7.15 -9.85 -9.28
C CYS A 65 7.77 -8.48 -9.54
N PHE A 66 7.11 -7.43 -9.06
CA PHE A 66 7.58 -6.05 -9.05
C PHE A 66 8.09 -5.74 -7.65
N VAL A 67 9.28 -5.17 -7.57
CA VAL A 67 9.96 -4.84 -6.32
C VAL A 67 10.49 -3.42 -6.43
N SER A 68 10.07 -2.53 -5.54
CA SER A 68 10.66 -1.20 -5.44
C SER A 68 11.77 -1.16 -4.40
N SER A 69 12.82 -0.40 -4.69
CA SER A 69 13.88 -0.10 -3.72
C SER A 69 14.45 1.28 -4.01
N GLY A 70 14.32 2.20 -3.05
CA GLY A 70 14.59 3.62 -3.30
C GLY A 70 13.69 4.14 -4.42
N ASN A 71 14.27 4.77 -5.43
CA ASN A 71 13.56 5.24 -6.63
C ASN A 71 13.50 4.19 -7.76
N GLU A 72 14.03 2.98 -7.58
CA GLU A 72 14.08 1.97 -8.63
C GLU A 72 12.93 0.97 -8.50
N ILE A 73 12.26 0.64 -9.62
CA ILE A 73 11.37 -0.51 -9.72
C ILE A 73 12.04 -1.61 -10.56
N ASN A 74 12.02 -2.84 -10.04
CA ASN A 74 12.60 -4.01 -10.67
C ASN A 74 11.51 -5.05 -10.92
N GLN A 75 11.37 -5.50 -12.18
CA GLN A 75 10.51 -6.61 -12.55
C GLN A 75 11.33 -7.91 -12.59
N LEU A 76 10.89 -8.91 -11.85
CA LEU A 76 11.57 -10.19 -11.65
C LEU A 76 10.75 -11.31 -12.29
N ASP A 77 11.42 -12.24 -12.98
CA ASP A 77 10.82 -13.48 -13.47
C ASP A 77 11.09 -14.62 -12.49
N LEU A 78 10.02 -15.18 -11.93
CA LEU A 78 10.07 -16.24 -10.93
C LEU A 78 10.39 -17.62 -11.53
N ARG A 79 10.27 -17.78 -12.85
CA ARG A 79 10.53 -19.05 -13.57
C ARG A 79 12.02 -19.32 -13.76
N VAL A 80 12.86 -18.30 -13.59
CA VAL A 80 14.32 -18.43 -13.70
C VAL A 80 14.82 -19.48 -12.71
N ASP A 81 15.64 -20.42 -13.17
CA ASP A 81 16.14 -21.50 -12.32
C ASP A 81 17.01 -21.00 -11.15
N GLY A 82 17.02 -21.79 -10.07
CA GLY A 82 17.81 -21.54 -8.87
C GLY A 82 17.11 -20.67 -7.82
N LEU A 83 17.72 -20.60 -6.63
CA LEU A 83 17.16 -19.85 -5.51
C LEU A 83 17.29 -18.33 -5.69
N PHE A 84 18.35 -17.86 -6.34
CA PHE A 84 18.66 -16.43 -6.45
C PHE A 84 18.35 -15.89 -7.83
N ILE A 85 17.47 -14.90 -7.90
CA ILE A 85 17.18 -14.13 -9.11
C ILE A 85 18.29 -13.10 -9.27
N LYS A 86 19.08 -13.23 -10.33
CA LYS A 86 20.25 -12.37 -10.59
C LYS A 86 19.98 -11.26 -11.60
N ASN A 87 19.11 -11.54 -12.57
CA ASN A 87 18.80 -10.64 -13.66
C ASN A 87 17.38 -10.09 -13.50
N VAL A 88 17.25 -8.79 -13.71
CA VAL A 88 15.97 -8.09 -13.72
C VAL A 88 15.43 -8.12 -15.16
N LEU A 89 14.15 -8.43 -15.33
CA LEU A 89 13.48 -8.48 -16.64
C LEU A 89 13.27 -7.09 -17.22
N PHE A 90 12.91 -6.13 -16.36
CA PHE A 90 12.69 -4.73 -16.71
C PHE A 90 12.95 -3.85 -15.50
N LYS A 91 13.52 -2.67 -15.75
CA LYS A 91 13.79 -1.66 -14.74
C LYS A 91 13.23 -0.32 -15.20
N ASP A 92 12.68 0.42 -14.26
CA ASP A 92 12.33 1.82 -14.43
C ASP A 92 12.73 2.60 -13.17
N GLU A 93 12.79 3.92 -13.29
CA GLU A 93 13.27 4.80 -12.22
C GLU A 93 12.27 5.96 -12.02
N ALA A 94 11.83 6.12 -10.78
CA ALA A 94 10.93 7.18 -10.35
C ALA A 94 11.69 8.49 -10.12
N LYS A 95 10.94 9.58 -9.97
CA LYS A 95 11.55 10.89 -9.68
C LYS A 95 12.13 10.97 -8.27
N ASP A 96 11.55 10.23 -7.34
CA ASP A 96 11.93 10.16 -5.93
C ASP A 96 11.65 8.75 -5.40
N GLU A 97 11.83 8.52 -4.10
CA GLU A 97 11.59 7.21 -3.48
C GLU A 97 10.16 6.71 -3.72
N ILE A 98 10.05 5.44 -4.12
CA ILE A 98 8.77 4.80 -4.43
C ILE A 98 8.11 4.34 -3.12
N ASN A 99 6.86 4.71 -2.91
CA ASN A 99 6.10 4.38 -1.70
C ASN A 99 5.27 3.11 -1.84
N LYS A 100 4.50 3.00 -2.93
CA LYS A 100 3.64 1.83 -3.15
C LYS A 100 3.64 1.42 -4.62
N ILE A 101 3.62 0.12 -4.86
CA ILE A 101 3.32 -0.51 -6.14
C ILE A 101 1.92 -1.11 -6.03
N LYS A 102 1.11 -0.97 -7.09
CA LYS A 102 -0.17 -1.69 -7.25
C LYS A 102 -0.29 -2.25 -8.65
N ILE A 103 -1.03 -3.34 -8.75
CA ILE A 103 -1.31 -4.03 -10.00
C ILE A 103 -2.82 -4.13 -10.23
N ASP A 104 -3.22 -3.99 -11.48
CA ASP A 104 -4.57 -4.20 -11.97
C ASP A 104 -4.52 -5.28 -13.06
N THR A 105 -4.71 -6.52 -12.62
CA THR A 105 -4.72 -7.69 -13.50
C THR A 105 -5.92 -7.70 -14.44
N THR A 106 -7.03 -7.04 -14.07
CA THR A 106 -8.25 -6.99 -14.88
C THR A 106 -8.02 -6.17 -16.16
N ASN A 107 -7.27 -5.07 -16.04
CA ASN A 107 -7.01 -4.19 -17.17
C ASN A 107 -5.54 -4.20 -17.63
N ASN A 108 -4.77 -5.23 -17.28
CA ASN A 108 -3.39 -5.43 -17.73
C ASN A 108 -2.44 -4.26 -17.42
N ARG A 109 -2.52 -3.72 -16.20
CA ARG A 109 -1.78 -2.50 -15.81
C ARG A 109 -1.08 -2.68 -14.47
N TYR A 110 0.00 -1.93 -14.28
CA TYR A 110 0.62 -1.72 -12.98
C TYR A 110 1.04 -0.26 -12.85
N GLY A 111 1.28 0.17 -11.63
CA GLY A 111 1.82 1.49 -11.38
C GLY A 111 2.57 1.57 -10.06
N TYR A 112 3.22 2.71 -9.86
CA TYR A 112 3.85 3.05 -8.61
C TYR A 112 3.67 4.54 -8.32
N CYS A 113 3.69 4.91 -7.04
CA CYS A 113 3.69 6.29 -6.59
C CYS A 113 4.98 6.62 -5.83
N ASP A 114 5.40 7.88 -5.88
CA ASP A 114 6.65 8.34 -5.29
C ASP A 114 6.51 9.54 -4.33
N ASP A 115 7.59 9.81 -3.61
CA ASP A 115 7.72 10.92 -2.64
C ASP A 115 7.61 12.31 -3.26
N SER A 116 7.73 12.43 -4.58
CA SER A 116 7.52 13.68 -5.30
C SER A 116 6.04 13.96 -5.62
N GLY A 117 5.15 13.04 -5.26
CA GLY A 117 3.71 13.16 -5.50
C GLY A 117 3.29 12.72 -6.89
N ASN A 118 4.16 12.01 -7.62
CA ASN A 118 3.85 11.49 -8.93
C ASN A 118 3.33 10.06 -8.86
N ILE A 119 2.61 9.67 -9.90
CA ILE A 119 2.17 8.30 -10.11
C ILE A 119 2.46 7.93 -11.56
N SER A 120 3.21 6.86 -11.75
CA SER A 120 3.53 6.32 -13.07
C SER A 120 2.74 5.05 -13.30
N VAL A 121 2.10 4.91 -14.46
CA VAL A 121 1.28 3.74 -14.81
C VAL A 121 1.74 3.16 -16.14
N PHE A 122 1.80 1.83 -16.20
CA PHE A 122 2.34 1.06 -17.31
C PHE A 122 1.38 -0.05 -17.73
N GLU A 123 1.50 -0.48 -18.97
CA GLU A 123 0.94 -1.74 -19.44
C GLU A 123 1.87 -2.89 -19.06
N PHE A 124 1.30 -3.95 -18.49
CA PHE A 124 2.04 -5.06 -17.91
C PHE A 124 2.86 -5.86 -18.92
N ASN A 125 2.27 -6.18 -20.08
CA ASN A 125 2.92 -7.09 -21.05
C ASN A 125 4.04 -6.42 -21.85
N SER A 126 3.91 -5.13 -22.14
CA SER A 126 4.85 -4.39 -22.97
C SER A 126 5.81 -3.50 -22.17
N ASN A 127 5.55 -3.33 -20.87
CA ASN A 127 6.20 -2.32 -20.01
C ASN A 127 6.14 -0.91 -20.61
N LYS A 128 5.15 -0.65 -21.47
CA LYS A 128 4.94 0.67 -22.04
C LYS A 128 4.27 1.54 -21.00
N ARG A 129 4.90 2.68 -20.72
CA ARG A 129 4.33 3.75 -19.90
C ARG A 129 3.05 4.28 -20.55
N ILE A 130 1.93 4.18 -19.84
CA ILE A 130 0.60 4.64 -20.25
C ILE A 130 0.46 6.14 -19.92
N VAL A 131 0.81 6.52 -18.69
CA VAL A 131 0.67 7.89 -18.20
C VAL A 131 1.60 8.16 -17.02
N ASP A 132 2.07 9.41 -16.94
CA ASP A 132 2.69 10.00 -15.75
C ASP A 132 1.78 11.09 -15.19
N LEU A 133 1.31 10.88 -13.97
CA LEU A 133 0.49 11.83 -13.22
C LEU A 133 1.41 12.69 -12.35
N VAL A 134 2.03 13.69 -12.96
CA VAL A 134 3.00 14.57 -12.28
C VAL A 134 2.29 15.57 -11.37
N GLY A 135 2.76 15.72 -10.13
CA GLY A 135 2.22 16.69 -9.17
C GLY A 135 0.78 16.38 -8.76
N THR A 136 0.42 15.09 -8.64
CA THR A 136 -0.92 14.69 -8.20
C THR A 136 -1.16 15.09 -6.75
N HIS A 137 -0.12 14.91 -5.93
CA HIS A 137 -0.06 15.40 -4.56
C HIS A 137 1.09 16.39 -4.43
N GLU A 138 0.81 17.51 -3.79
CA GLU A 138 1.79 18.58 -3.57
C GLU A 138 1.89 18.84 -2.07
N SER A 139 3.03 19.34 -1.61
CA SER A 139 3.21 19.64 -0.21
C SER A 139 2.15 20.65 0.28
N VAL A 140 1.52 20.42 1.44
CA VAL A 140 0.53 21.34 2.08
C VAL A 140 1.17 22.64 2.55
N CYS A 141 2.47 22.72 2.38
CA CYS A 141 3.35 23.68 2.97
C CYS A 141 3.49 24.89 2.06
N ASP A 142 2.84 26.01 2.41
CA ASP A 142 3.44 27.35 2.24
C ASP A 142 4.66 27.49 3.20
N LEU A 143 5.49 26.45 3.32
CA LEU A 143 6.69 26.50 4.16
C LEU A 143 7.78 27.19 3.36
N SER A 144 8.51 28.08 4.03
CA SER A 144 9.67 28.71 3.43
C SER A 144 10.62 27.65 2.87
N SER A 145 11.29 27.97 1.77
CA SER A 145 12.29 27.10 1.12
C SER A 145 13.37 26.57 2.08
N GLU A 146 13.60 27.29 3.18
CA GLU A 146 14.56 26.94 4.23
C GLU A 146 14.13 25.70 5.04
N PHE A 147 12.84 25.57 5.40
CA PHE A 147 12.35 24.42 6.18
C PHE A 147 12.24 23.15 5.34
N ILE A 148 11.94 23.28 4.05
CA ILE A 148 11.96 22.16 3.09
C ILE A 148 13.39 21.61 2.94
N ASN A 149 14.41 22.47 2.97
CA ASN A 149 15.80 22.03 2.92
C ASN A 149 16.22 21.29 4.20
N GLU A 150 15.76 21.75 5.37
CA GLU A 150 16.04 21.07 6.65
C GLU A 150 15.38 19.67 6.74
N ILE A 151 14.16 19.51 6.19
CA ILE A 151 13.49 18.20 6.05
C ILE A 151 14.29 17.27 5.13
N LYS A 152 14.75 17.78 3.99
CA LYS A 152 15.59 17.02 3.05
C LYS A 152 16.95 16.65 3.63
N GLU A 153 17.58 17.55 4.40
CA GLU A 153 18.86 17.29 5.07
C GLU A 153 18.74 16.27 6.22
N ASN A 154 17.55 16.17 6.84
CA ASN A 154 17.27 15.23 7.91
C ASN A 154 16.70 13.87 7.45
N ASN A 155 16.64 13.59 6.14
CA ASN A 155 15.98 12.39 5.59
C ASN A 155 14.54 12.19 6.10
N THR A 156 13.80 13.28 6.36
CA THR A 156 12.38 13.15 6.69
C THR A 156 11.59 13.07 5.40
N HIS A 157 11.29 11.82 4.99
CA HIS A 157 10.50 11.49 3.81
C HIS A 157 9.15 12.21 3.85
N VAL A 158 8.82 12.93 2.77
CA VAL A 158 7.61 13.76 2.70
C VAL A 158 6.43 12.97 2.15
N HIS A 159 6.63 11.72 1.69
CA HIS A 159 5.60 10.77 1.23
C HIS A 159 4.41 11.40 0.52
N LEU A 160 4.67 12.34 -0.40
CA LEU A 160 3.62 13.23 -0.92
C LEU A 160 2.46 12.42 -1.50
N CYS A 161 2.75 11.36 -2.27
CA CYS A 161 1.76 10.32 -2.60
C CYS A 161 2.04 9.05 -1.80
N SER A 162 1.13 8.70 -0.89
CA SER A 162 1.33 7.64 0.09
C SER A 162 0.82 6.28 -0.42
N ASP A 163 -0.33 6.25 -1.09
CA ASP A 163 -0.90 5.03 -1.69
C ASP A 163 -1.89 5.39 -2.81
N PHE A 164 -2.27 4.41 -3.62
CA PHE A 164 -3.29 4.54 -4.66
C PHE A 164 -4.01 3.20 -4.92
N VAL A 165 -5.14 3.26 -5.61
CA VAL A 165 -5.91 2.10 -6.04
C VAL A 165 -6.50 2.32 -7.43
N PHE A 166 -6.42 1.31 -8.28
CA PHE A 166 -7.02 1.35 -9.61
C PHE A 166 -8.54 1.20 -9.53
N ASP A 167 -9.25 1.97 -10.35
CA ASP A 167 -10.64 1.66 -10.67
C ASP A 167 -10.66 0.50 -11.66
N LYS A 168 -11.28 -0.63 -11.28
CA LYS A 168 -11.35 -1.81 -12.16
C LYS A 168 -12.33 -1.62 -13.32
N LYS A 169 -13.28 -0.70 -13.20
CA LYS A 169 -14.37 -0.49 -14.18
C LYS A 169 -14.09 0.67 -15.12
N GLU A 170 -13.34 1.66 -14.66
CA GLU A 170 -12.99 2.85 -15.43
C GLU A 170 -11.49 2.91 -15.67
N MET A 171 -11.04 3.63 -16.70
CA MET A 171 -9.62 3.89 -16.93
C MET A 171 -9.06 4.94 -15.93
N THR A 172 -9.47 4.89 -14.67
CA THR A 172 -9.12 5.88 -13.62
C THR A 172 -8.40 5.22 -12.45
N LEU A 173 -7.80 6.04 -11.59
CA LEU A 173 -7.29 5.61 -10.29
C LEU A 173 -7.63 6.64 -9.22
N TYR A 174 -7.53 6.21 -7.97
CA TYR A 174 -7.69 7.05 -6.78
C TYR A 174 -6.38 7.04 -6.01
N SER A 175 -5.85 8.20 -5.67
CA SER A 175 -4.61 8.33 -4.91
C SER A 175 -4.82 9.15 -3.65
N THR A 176 -3.98 8.89 -2.66
CA THR A 176 -3.98 9.58 -1.38
C THR A 176 -2.58 10.04 -1.01
N GLY A 177 -2.49 11.11 -0.22
CA GLY A 177 -1.21 11.71 0.14
C GLY A 177 -1.18 12.36 1.51
N LEU A 178 0.03 12.73 1.93
CA LEU A 178 0.25 13.59 3.10
C LEU A 178 -0.33 15.00 2.90
N ASP A 179 -0.79 15.32 1.68
CA ASP A 179 -1.54 16.52 1.38
C ASP A 179 -2.98 16.57 1.94
N MET A 180 -3.36 15.53 2.71
CA MET A 180 -4.68 15.32 3.31
C MET A 180 -5.79 15.24 2.26
N THR A 181 -5.47 14.74 1.07
CA THR A 181 -6.44 14.66 -0.02
C THR A 181 -6.53 13.28 -0.66
N VAL A 182 -7.70 13.03 -1.24
CA VAL A 182 -7.93 11.94 -2.19
C VAL A 182 -8.16 12.57 -3.56
N VAL A 183 -7.48 12.04 -4.57
CA VAL A 183 -7.55 12.53 -5.94
C VAL A 183 -8.03 11.40 -6.85
N LYS A 184 -9.10 11.66 -7.63
CA LYS A 184 -9.51 10.79 -8.74
C LYS A 184 -8.82 11.30 -10.00
N SER A 185 -8.02 10.45 -10.63
CA SER A 185 -7.26 10.77 -11.84
C SER A 185 -7.63 9.84 -12.98
N LYS A 186 -7.79 10.39 -14.18
CA LYS A 186 -7.93 9.59 -15.41
C LYS A 186 -6.56 9.17 -15.93
N LEU A 187 -6.50 7.97 -16.52
CA LEU A 187 -5.27 7.38 -17.05
C LEU A 187 -5.12 7.56 -18.56
N TRP A 188 -5.97 8.38 -19.15
CA TRP A 188 -5.88 8.76 -20.56
C TRP A 188 -5.97 10.27 -20.67
N ASN A 189 -5.17 10.84 -21.57
CA ASN A 189 -5.25 12.27 -21.86
C ASN A 189 -5.88 12.49 -23.25
N PRO A 190 -7.13 12.94 -23.33
CA PRO A 190 -7.75 13.26 -24.62
C PRO A 190 -7.17 14.55 -25.25
N SER A 191 -6.52 15.44 -24.47
CA SER A 191 -5.97 16.70 -24.98
C SER A 191 -4.84 17.24 -24.10
N PRO A 192 -3.75 17.79 -24.69
CA PRO A 192 -2.62 18.35 -23.93
C PRO A 192 -2.99 19.41 -22.87
N LYS A 193 -4.15 20.06 -23.01
CA LYS A 193 -4.62 21.09 -22.08
C LYS A 193 -5.41 20.54 -20.89
N THR A 194 -5.86 19.29 -20.94
CA THR A 194 -6.70 18.74 -19.87
C THR A 194 -5.83 18.15 -18.76
N LYS A 195 -6.07 18.60 -17.52
CA LYS A 195 -5.45 17.98 -16.35
C LYS A 195 -5.94 16.53 -16.19
N TYR A 196 -5.10 15.68 -15.62
CA TYR A 196 -5.47 14.30 -15.30
C TYR A 196 -6.41 14.21 -14.10
N VAL A 197 -6.36 15.20 -13.20
CA VAL A 197 -7.22 15.28 -12.03
C VAL A 197 -8.67 15.54 -12.45
N MET A 198 -9.57 14.62 -12.08
CA MET A 198 -11.01 14.73 -12.31
C MET A 198 -11.73 15.32 -11.10
N ASN A 199 -11.50 14.74 -9.91
CA ASN A 199 -12.08 15.16 -8.64
C ASN A 199 -10.99 15.15 -7.57
N LYS A 200 -11.11 16.04 -6.59
CA LYS A 200 -10.23 16.12 -5.41
C LYS A 200 -11.10 16.36 -4.17
N CYS A 201 -10.86 15.60 -3.11
CA CYS A 201 -11.51 15.77 -1.81
C CYS A 201 -10.43 15.98 -0.74
N SER A 202 -10.58 17.01 0.09
CA SER A 202 -9.70 17.27 1.23
C SER A 202 -10.38 16.84 2.52
N PHE A 203 -9.61 16.28 3.45
CA PHE A 203 -10.13 15.89 4.75
C PHE A 203 -10.30 17.10 5.69
N PRO A 204 -11.36 17.10 6.52
CA PRO A 204 -11.59 18.18 7.46
C PRO A 204 -10.50 18.20 8.52
N LYS A 205 -9.93 19.38 8.80
CA LYS A 205 -9.05 19.57 9.96
C LYS A 205 -9.88 19.48 11.23
N THR A 206 -9.49 18.58 12.13
CA THR A 206 -10.14 18.40 13.44
C THR A 206 -9.62 19.48 14.41
N GLY A 207 -10.46 20.48 14.73
CA GLY A 207 -10.24 21.45 15.82
C GLY A 207 -9.67 22.83 15.43
N THR A 208 -10.12 23.89 16.10
CA THR A 208 -9.78 25.30 15.82
C THR A 208 -8.57 25.85 16.57
N ASN A 209 -8.03 25.16 17.58
CA ASN A 209 -6.82 25.56 18.30
C ASN A 209 -6.41 24.44 19.27
N THR A 210 -5.40 23.64 18.92
CA THR A 210 -4.41 22.91 19.74
C THR A 210 -3.87 21.73 18.93
N LEU A 211 -2.66 21.30 19.26
CA LEU A 211 -1.78 20.31 18.61
C LEU A 211 -2.42 18.94 18.30
N VAL A 212 -3.40 18.87 17.40
CA VAL A 212 -3.99 17.62 16.90
C VAL A 212 -3.25 17.20 15.63
N ASN A 213 -2.81 15.94 15.59
CA ASN A 213 -2.15 15.35 14.41
C ASN A 213 -3.03 15.58 13.17
N PRO A 214 -2.53 16.20 12.08
CA PRO A 214 -3.34 16.41 10.87
C PRO A 214 -3.80 15.08 10.24
N PRO A 215 -4.95 15.06 9.52
CA PRO A 215 -5.46 13.87 8.84
C PRO A 215 -4.67 13.54 7.56
N MET A 216 -3.35 13.37 7.69
CA MET A 216 -2.49 12.91 6.60
C MET A 216 -2.91 11.51 6.18
N ALA A 217 -3.10 11.27 4.89
CA ALA A 217 -3.81 10.10 4.43
C ALA A 217 -2.85 9.06 3.86
N HIS A 218 -2.56 8.02 4.65
CA HIS A 218 -1.45 7.09 4.42
C HIS A 218 -1.79 5.91 3.52
N SER A 219 -3.03 5.42 3.57
CA SER A 219 -3.45 4.25 2.78
C SER A 219 -4.85 4.43 2.25
N ILE A 220 -5.10 3.82 1.08
CA ILE A 220 -6.40 3.80 0.42
C ILE A 220 -6.69 2.39 -0.07
N ASP A 221 -7.94 1.96 0.12
CA ASP A 221 -8.44 0.72 -0.44
C ASP A 221 -9.84 0.90 -1.02
N MET A 222 -10.21 0.03 -1.94
CA MET A 222 -11.49 0.04 -2.62
C MET A 222 -12.24 -1.26 -2.35
N ASN A 223 -13.53 -1.14 -2.06
CA ASN A 223 -14.37 -2.30 -1.86
C ASN A 223 -14.54 -3.14 -3.14
N MET A 224 -14.96 -4.40 -3.00
CA MET A 224 -15.11 -5.31 -4.15
C MET A 224 -16.05 -4.79 -5.24
N LYS A 225 -17.11 -4.05 -4.85
CA LYS A 225 -18.06 -3.45 -5.80
C LYS A 225 -17.48 -2.28 -6.58
N GLY A 226 -16.42 -1.64 -6.10
CA GLY A 226 -15.81 -0.45 -6.71
C GLY A 226 -16.65 0.82 -6.60
N ASP A 227 -17.55 0.90 -5.62
CA ASP A 227 -18.42 2.06 -5.37
C ASP A 227 -18.02 2.86 -4.12
N ARG A 228 -17.14 2.29 -3.29
CA ARG A 228 -16.70 2.88 -2.03
C ARG A 228 -15.19 2.76 -1.83
N LEU A 229 -14.59 3.87 -1.43
CA LEU A 229 -13.20 3.96 -0.98
C LEU A 229 -13.16 3.99 0.54
N MET A 230 -12.10 3.44 1.10
CA MET A 230 -11.72 3.56 2.51
C MET A 230 -10.33 4.17 2.58
N VAL A 231 -10.16 5.21 3.40
CA VAL A 231 -8.89 5.92 3.55
C VAL A 231 -8.52 5.98 5.02
N ALA A 232 -7.30 5.56 5.35
CA ALA A 232 -6.77 5.58 6.70
C ALA A 232 -5.85 6.79 6.88
N CYS A 233 -6.13 7.61 7.89
CA CYS A 233 -5.38 8.83 8.17
C CYS A 233 -4.56 8.74 9.46
N GLY A 234 -3.39 9.37 9.46
CA GLY A 234 -2.43 9.37 10.58
C GLY A 234 -2.95 9.98 11.88
N ASN A 235 -4.07 10.70 11.85
CA ASN A 235 -4.74 11.20 13.04
C ASN A 235 -5.70 10.20 13.70
N GLY A 236 -5.74 8.95 13.24
CA GLY A 236 -6.64 7.92 13.76
C GLY A 236 -8.01 7.88 13.07
N MET A 237 -8.23 8.71 12.04
CA MET A 237 -9.49 8.73 11.32
C MET A 237 -9.48 7.78 10.13
N ILE A 238 -10.58 7.05 9.95
CA ILE A 238 -10.92 6.34 8.72
C ILE A 238 -12.07 7.08 8.05
N TYR A 239 -11.92 7.38 6.76
CA TYR A 239 -12.96 7.99 5.94
C TYR A 239 -13.43 7.05 4.86
N TRP A 240 -14.74 6.95 4.67
CA TRP A 240 -15.34 6.32 3.50
C TRP A 240 -15.84 7.37 2.51
N LEU A 241 -15.50 7.18 1.24
CA LEU A 241 -15.86 8.10 0.16
C LEU A 241 -16.53 7.35 -1.00
N THR A 242 -17.39 8.04 -1.74
CA THR A 242 -17.91 7.53 -3.02
C THR A 242 -16.85 7.61 -4.13
N THR A 243 -16.74 6.61 -5.00
CA THR A 243 -15.78 6.61 -6.13
C THR A 243 -16.12 7.63 -7.23
N GLY A 244 -17.39 8.08 -7.31
CA GLY A 244 -17.80 9.13 -8.24
C GLY A 244 -17.33 10.52 -7.82
N ALA A 245 -18.10 11.15 -6.94
CA ALA A 245 -17.89 12.54 -6.52
C ALA A 245 -16.85 12.72 -5.40
N LEU A 246 -16.23 11.64 -4.91
CA LEU A 246 -15.36 11.65 -3.72
C LEU A 246 -16.07 12.27 -2.50
N LYS A 247 -17.38 12.01 -2.35
CA LYS A 247 -18.14 12.52 -1.21
C LYS A 247 -17.87 11.64 0.00
N ILE A 248 -17.41 12.22 1.10
CA ILE A 248 -17.31 11.53 2.39
C ILE A 248 -18.71 11.11 2.82
N THR A 249 -18.92 9.81 2.98
CA THR A 249 -20.20 9.22 3.40
C THR A 249 -20.21 8.87 4.87
N GLN A 250 -19.05 8.49 5.41
CA GLN A 250 -18.89 8.06 6.79
C GLN A 250 -17.46 8.35 7.25
N SER A 251 -17.29 8.58 8.54
CA SER A 251 -16.00 8.66 9.19
C SER A 251 -16.02 7.92 10.52
N PHE A 252 -14.86 7.45 10.95
CA PHE A 252 -14.68 6.72 12.18
C PHE A 252 -13.34 7.07 12.80
N GLU A 253 -13.27 7.18 14.13
CA GLU A 253 -12.02 7.46 14.87
C GLU A 253 -11.62 6.21 15.66
N ILE A 254 -10.39 5.75 15.50
CA ILE A 254 -9.82 4.71 16.36
C ILE A 254 -9.26 5.32 17.66
N SER A 255 -9.46 4.62 18.77
CA SER A 255 -9.20 5.17 20.10
C SER A 255 -7.72 5.41 20.43
N MET A 256 -6.77 4.73 19.77
CA MET A 256 -5.34 4.88 20.08
C MET A 256 -4.43 4.56 18.87
N GLY A 257 -3.92 5.59 18.20
CA GLY A 257 -2.71 5.49 17.39
C GLY A 257 -2.80 6.08 15.98
N MET A 258 -1.63 6.34 15.41
CA MET A 258 -1.48 6.72 13.99
C MET A 258 -1.83 5.51 13.13
N LEU A 259 -2.79 5.66 12.22
CA LEU A 259 -3.11 4.60 11.27
C LEU A 259 -1.99 4.49 10.25
N GLN A 260 -1.48 3.28 10.03
CA GLN A 260 -0.49 3.02 8.98
C GLN A 260 -1.16 2.51 7.72
N GLN A 261 -2.08 1.56 7.87
CA GLN A 261 -2.74 0.91 6.74
C GLN A 261 -4.14 0.46 7.14
N ALA A 262 -5.09 0.53 6.20
CA ALA A 262 -6.37 -0.16 6.31
C ALA A 262 -6.74 -0.85 5.00
N SER A 263 -7.42 -1.99 5.08
CA SER A 263 -7.91 -2.70 3.91
C SER A 263 -9.25 -3.39 4.16
N TYR A 264 -10.03 -3.55 3.09
CA TYR A 264 -11.21 -4.41 3.08
C TYR A 264 -10.79 -5.88 3.21
N PHE A 265 -11.57 -6.64 3.97
CA PHE A 265 -11.34 -8.06 4.21
C PHE A 265 -12.65 -8.83 4.26
N ASN A 266 -12.57 -10.12 3.93
CA ASN A 266 -13.69 -11.05 3.95
C ASN A 266 -14.92 -10.54 3.17
N HIS A 267 -14.73 -10.26 1.87
CA HIS A 267 -15.79 -9.76 0.99
C HIS A 267 -16.46 -8.46 1.49
N ASP A 268 -15.63 -7.51 1.92
CA ASP A 268 -16.04 -6.21 2.48
C ASP A 268 -16.85 -6.28 3.79
N ARG A 269 -17.02 -7.48 4.38
CA ARG A 269 -17.70 -7.66 5.67
C ARG A 269 -16.83 -7.17 6.83
N LEU A 270 -15.51 -7.26 6.67
CA LEU A 270 -14.52 -6.90 7.67
C LEU A 270 -13.55 -5.84 7.14
N TYR A 271 -12.95 -5.10 8.06
CA TYR A 271 -11.91 -4.10 7.80
C TYR A 271 -10.72 -4.42 8.69
N LEU A 272 -9.55 -4.59 8.07
CA LEU A 272 -8.28 -4.71 8.79
C LEU A 272 -7.68 -3.32 8.93
N ILE A 273 -7.23 -3.02 10.14
CA ILE A 273 -6.72 -1.70 10.50
C ILE A 273 -5.43 -1.88 11.29
N ALA A 274 -4.33 -1.36 10.76
CA ALA A 274 -3.02 -1.42 11.39
C ALA A 274 -2.65 -0.08 12.01
N THR A 275 -2.26 -0.13 13.28
CA THR A 275 -1.46 0.90 13.96
C THR A 275 -0.07 0.32 14.22
N PRO A 276 0.93 1.12 14.63
CA PRO A 276 2.29 0.60 14.85
C PRO A 276 2.34 -0.66 15.72
N ASN A 277 1.52 -0.76 16.76
CA ASN A 277 1.66 -1.84 17.74
C ASN A 277 0.49 -2.85 17.72
N GLN A 278 -0.52 -2.63 16.87
CA GLN A 278 -1.76 -3.41 16.87
C GLN A 278 -2.32 -3.62 15.48
N LEU A 279 -2.87 -4.80 15.26
CA LEU A 279 -3.74 -5.10 14.13
C LEU A 279 -5.16 -5.32 14.66
N GLN A 280 -6.11 -4.55 14.16
CA GLN A 280 -7.52 -4.66 14.50
C GLN A 280 -8.30 -5.26 13.33
N CYS A 281 -9.31 -6.06 13.63
CA CYS A 281 -10.28 -6.55 12.66
C CYS A 281 -11.68 -6.11 13.11
N ARG A 282 -12.42 -5.43 12.24
CA ARG A 282 -13.74 -4.86 12.59
C ARG A 282 -14.77 -5.23 11.56
N SER A 283 -16.02 -5.40 11.96
CA SER A 283 -17.15 -5.48 11.04
C SER A 283 -17.90 -4.15 10.98
N SER A 284 -18.79 -3.98 10.00
CA SER A 284 -19.66 -2.80 9.91
C SER A 284 -20.68 -2.71 11.06
N CYS A 285 -20.92 -3.80 11.78
CA CYS A 285 -22.03 -3.93 12.73
C CYS A 285 -21.60 -4.23 14.17
N ALA A 286 -20.33 -4.57 14.42
CA ALA A 286 -19.82 -4.98 15.73
C ALA A 286 -18.80 -4.01 16.32
N TYR A 287 -18.63 -4.09 17.65
CA TYR A 287 -17.63 -3.33 18.40
C TYR A 287 -16.19 -3.77 18.07
N GLU A 288 -15.23 -2.92 18.46
CA GLU A 288 -13.79 -3.14 18.27
C GLU A 288 -13.34 -4.52 18.75
N THR A 289 -12.88 -5.38 17.83
CA THR A 289 -12.17 -6.60 18.22
C THR A 289 -10.71 -6.44 17.85
N VAL A 290 -9.86 -6.26 18.87
CA VAL A 290 -8.42 -6.23 18.64
C VAL A 290 -7.98 -7.64 18.27
N PHE A 291 -7.47 -7.79 17.04
CA PHE A 291 -7.15 -9.08 16.46
C PHE A 291 -5.77 -9.58 16.90
N ALA A 292 -4.78 -8.68 16.99
CA ALA A 292 -3.46 -8.96 17.53
C ALA A 292 -2.78 -7.69 18.10
N ARG A 293 -1.90 -7.89 19.09
CA ARG A 293 -1.15 -6.83 19.80
C ARG A 293 0.32 -7.20 19.93
N ASN A 294 1.12 -6.21 20.37
CA ASN A 294 2.54 -6.34 20.71
C ASN A 294 3.47 -6.51 19.51
N PHE A 295 3.09 -5.95 18.35
CA PHE A 295 4.05 -5.74 17.27
C PHE A 295 5.05 -4.65 17.68
N ILE A 296 6.29 -4.75 17.20
CA ILE A 296 7.35 -3.76 17.48
C ILE A 296 7.14 -2.47 16.67
N GLY A 297 6.41 -2.59 15.57
CA GLY A 297 6.06 -1.52 14.64
C GLY A 297 5.65 -2.14 13.32
N ILE A 298 4.35 -2.22 13.03
CA ILE A 298 3.81 -2.77 11.79
C ILE A 298 4.22 -1.85 10.63
N ASN A 299 4.89 -2.42 9.64
CA ASN A 299 5.28 -1.73 8.41
C ASN A 299 4.26 -1.94 7.29
N ASP A 300 3.75 -3.18 7.14
CA ASP A 300 2.78 -3.56 6.10
C ASP A 300 2.03 -4.81 6.55
N PHE A 301 0.82 -4.99 6.04
CA PHE A 301 0.12 -6.25 6.14
C PHE A 301 -0.56 -6.62 4.82
N SER A 302 -0.80 -7.92 4.65
CA SER A 302 -1.53 -8.44 3.50
C SER A 302 -2.43 -9.58 3.92
N ALA A 303 -3.66 -9.57 3.41
CA ALA A 303 -4.67 -10.58 3.72
C ALA A 303 -5.04 -11.37 2.48
N ASN A 304 -5.03 -12.70 2.60
CA ASN A 304 -5.53 -13.58 1.56
C ASN A 304 -7.05 -13.75 1.75
N GLN A 305 -7.82 -13.25 0.78
CA GLN A 305 -9.28 -13.30 0.85
C GLN A 305 -9.83 -14.74 0.78
N THR A 306 -9.10 -15.66 0.15
CA THR A 306 -9.50 -17.06 -0.04
C THR A 306 -9.16 -17.90 1.18
N THR A 307 -7.90 -17.86 1.62
CA THR A 307 -7.42 -18.69 2.74
C THR A 307 -7.69 -18.07 4.10
N LYS A 308 -8.14 -16.80 4.15
CA LYS A 308 -8.38 -16.01 5.38
C LYS A 308 -7.14 -15.85 6.28
N HIS A 309 -5.96 -16.09 5.72
CA HIS A 309 -4.69 -15.86 6.40
C HIS A 309 -4.23 -14.42 6.22
N ILE A 310 -3.63 -13.86 7.25
CA ILE A 310 -3.13 -12.50 7.28
C ILE A 310 -1.63 -12.56 7.60
N LEU A 311 -0.83 -11.89 6.78
CA LEU A 311 0.59 -11.70 6.99
C LEU A 311 0.82 -10.28 7.50
N VAL A 312 1.68 -10.13 8.50
CA VAL A 312 2.09 -8.84 9.05
C VAL A 312 3.61 -8.77 9.05
N ALA A 313 4.14 -7.73 8.43
CA ALA A 313 5.54 -7.36 8.49
C ALA A 313 5.74 -6.32 9.58
N ASP A 314 6.75 -6.52 10.44
CA ASP A 314 7.08 -5.55 11.49
C ASP A 314 8.60 -5.38 11.67
N HIS A 315 8.98 -4.47 12.57
CA HIS A 315 10.39 -4.20 12.90
C HIS A 315 11.13 -5.31 13.67
N SER A 316 10.49 -6.46 13.94
CA SER A 316 11.15 -7.58 14.62
C SER A 316 12.02 -8.44 13.69
N CYS A 317 12.05 -8.14 12.39
CA CYS A 317 12.65 -8.94 11.31
C CYS A 317 11.88 -10.24 10.97
N ASP A 318 10.79 -10.51 11.68
CA ASP A 318 9.92 -11.67 11.42
C ASP A 318 8.71 -11.27 10.57
N ILE A 319 8.10 -12.27 9.91
CA ILE A 319 6.78 -12.16 9.30
C ILE A 319 5.80 -12.91 10.19
N HIS A 320 4.74 -12.25 10.65
CA HIS A 320 3.73 -12.86 11.51
C HIS A 320 2.56 -13.34 10.68
N LEU A 321 2.22 -14.62 10.83
CA LEU A 321 1.05 -15.24 10.24
C LEU A 321 -0.07 -15.33 11.28
N LEU A 322 -1.24 -14.83 10.88
CA LEU A 322 -2.47 -14.93 11.63
C LEU A 322 -3.55 -15.60 10.78
N GLU A 323 -4.50 -16.24 11.44
CA GLU A 323 -5.66 -16.87 10.83
C GLU A 323 -6.90 -16.20 11.39
N SER A 324 -7.81 -15.76 10.52
CA SER A 324 -9.11 -15.25 10.96
C SER A 324 -9.98 -16.42 11.40
N VAL A 325 -10.39 -16.46 12.66
CA VAL A 325 -11.37 -17.42 13.15
C VAL A 325 -12.76 -16.93 12.70
N GLU A 326 -13.50 -17.73 11.96
CA GLU A 326 -14.92 -17.45 11.70
C GLU A 326 -15.69 -17.59 13.02
N GLU A 327 -16.52 -16.60 13.35
CA GLU A 327 -17.70 -16.89 14.18
C GLU A 327 -18.50 -17.92 13.37
N LYS A 328 -18.76 -19.09 13.97
CA LYS A 328 -19.70 -20.05 13.38
C LYS A 328 -20.98 -19.27 13.07
N GLU A 329 -21.42 -19.32 11.82
CA GLU A 329 -22.80 -18.96 11.50
C GLU A 329 -23.64 -19.93 12.36
N ASP A 330 -24.28 -19.41 13.40
CA ASP A 330 -25.35 -20.12 14.08
C ASP A 330 -26.44 -20.25 13.01
N ASP A 331 -26.54 -21.45 12.42
CA ASP A 331 -27.63 -21.85 11.55
C ASP A 331 -28.95 -21.77 12.37
N GLU A 332 -29.65 -20.64 12.29
CA GLU A 332 -31.06 -20.50 12.70
C GLU A 332 -32.02 -20.58 11.51
#